data_AF-A0A9D6NX39-F1
#
_entry.id   AF-A0A9D6NX39-F1
#
_cell.length_a   1.000
_cell.length_b   1.000
_cell.length_c   1.000
_cell.angle_alpha   90.00
_cell.angle_beta   90.00
_cell.angle_gamma   90.00
#
_symmetry.space_group_name_H-M   'P 1'
#
loop_
_entity.id
_entity.type
_entity.pdbx_description
1 polymer ?
#
loop_
_entity_poly.entity_id
_entity_poly.type
_entity_poly.pdbx_seq_one_letter_code
_entity_poly.pdbx_strand_id
1 'polypeptide(L)'
;MGKLSLLSRIALTLFVLVLLAIMPVRSASVEERARGVELVGQTGLGPGAAAGDIWVHGQFAYLGTDSCGTGVKVVDVSNPATPQLVGTLLSSTASTYEDVVVISANAPAFQGDLLAVSLQVCGQRGAHDVEFWNVTDPRQPQRLGFFDTGARTGGVHELYMFQRDNRIFTLLAVPGSEGAGAGGDFRIVEATDPRNPIQIAHWRVQAGLGLDITGGGVFCHGFPAHLRPIRSNAAPTDQHVCDGTGATMPPAGQRLVYDSQSPRGWRHGVSLLVLRWCACAGYF
;
A
#
# COMPACT_ATOMS: atom_id res chain seq x y z
N MET A 1 16.17 -59.08 -36.25
CA MET A 1 16.17 -57.75 -35.61
C MET A 1 17.57 -57.47 -35.06
N GLY A 2 18.41 -56.75 -35.80
CA GLY A 2 19.80 -56.49 -35.41
C GLY A 2 19.89 -55.47 -34.28
N LYS A 3 20.46 -55.87 -33.13
CA LYS A 3 20.75 -54.94 -32.03
C LYS A 3 21.85 -53.98 -32.50
N LEU A 4 21.58 -52.68 -32.52
CA LEU A 4 22.61 -51.66 -32.74
C LEU A 4 23.74 -51.84 -31.71
N SER A 5 24.98 -51.77 -32.19
CA SER A 5 26.19 -51.84 -31.37
C SER A 5 26.20 -50.70 -30.34
N LEU A 6 26.90 -50.90 -29.23
CA LEU A 6 27.03 -49.88 -28.18
C LEU A 6 27.55 -48.54 -28.74
N LEU A 7 28.48 -48.61 -29.70
CA LEU A 7 29.03 -47.44 -30.38
C LEU A 7 27.97 -46.69 -31.20
N SER A 8 27.09 -47.40 -31.91
CA SER A 8 26.01 -46.78 -32.68
C SER A 8 24.94 -46.15 -31.77
N ARG A 9 24.71 -46.71 -30.59
CA ARG A 9 23.82 -46.11 -29.58
C ARG A 9 24.42 -44.84 -28.99
N ILE A 10 25.73 -44.85 -28.69
CA ILE A 10 26.43 -43.65 -28.19
C ILE A 10 26.45 -42.55 -29.25
N ALA A 11 26.76 -42.89 -30.51
CA ALA A 11 26.79 -41.93 -31.61
C ALA A 11 25.41 -41.29 -31.85
N LEU A 12 24.32 -42.07 -31.81
CA LEU A 12 22.97 -41.55 -31.97
C LEU A 12 22.55 -40.66 -30.80
N THR A 13 22.87 -41.05 -29.55
CA THR A 13 22.59 -40.23 -28.37
C THR A 13 23.36 -38.91 -28.41
N LEU A 14 24.65 -38.92 -28.78
CA LEU A 14 25.44 -37.71 -28.96
C LEU A 14 24.88 -36.82 -30.08
N PHE A 15 24.47 -37.41 -31.20
CA PHE A 15 23.87 -36.68 -32.30
C PHE A 15 22.54 -36.00 -31.90
N VAL A 16 21.69 -36.69 -31.14
CA VAL A 16 20.43 -36.12 -30.62
C VAL A 16 20.69 -35.02 -29.59
N LEU A 17 21.67 -35.20 -28.69
CA LEU A 17 22.05 -34.19 -27.69
C LEU A 17 22.64 -32.94 -28.36
N VAL A 18 23.45 -33.12 -29.41
CA VAL A 18 23.98 -32.01 -30.21
C VAL A 18 22.83 -31.31 -30.94
N LEU A 19 21.91 -32.04 -31.57
CA LEU A 19 20.71 -31.44 -32.19
C LEU A 19 19.85 -30.65 -31.20
N LEU A 20 19.64 -31.16 -29.99
CA LEU A 20 18.90 -30.46 -28.92
C LEU A 20 19.66 -29.23 -28.40
N ALA A 21 20.99 -29.27 -28.36
CA ALA A 21 21.82 -28.14 -27.92
C ALA A 21 21.91 -27.01 -28.95
N ILE A 22 21.68 -27.29 -30.24
CA ILE A 22 21.76 -26.28 -31.32
C ILE A 22 20.37 -25.74 -31.69
N MET A 23 19.27 -26.36 -31.25
CA MET A 23 17.94 -25.79 -31.46
C MET A 23 17.80 -24.49 -30.66
N PRO A 24 17.61 -23.33 -31.31
CA PRO A 24 17.33 -22.11 -30.59
C PRO A 24 16.01 -22.30 -29.87
N VAL A 25 16.05 -22.35 -28.53
CA VAL A 25 14.86 -22.17 -27.72
C VAL A 25 14.41 -20.73 -27.95
N ARG A 26 13.57 -20.53 -28.96
CA ARG A 26 12.78 -19.31 -29.06
C ARG A 26 11.77 -19.39 -27.93
N SER A 27 12.13 -18.82 -26.78
CA SER A 27 11.11 -18.27 -25.89
C SER A 27 10.37 -17.23 -26.73
N ALA A 28 9.22 -17.61 -27.27
CA ALA A 28 8.26 -16.62 -27.72
C ALA A 28 7.85 -15.89 -26.44
N SER A 29 8.48 -14.76 -26.15
CA SER A 29 7.87 -13.80 -25.23
C SER A 29 6.55 -13.43 -25.88
N VAL A 30 5.45 -13.96 -25.36
CA VAL A 30 4.14 -13.43 -25.65
C VAL A 30 4.20 -12.02 -25.08
N GLU A 31 4.45 -11.03 -25.95
CA GLU A 31 4.35 -9.64 -25.59
C GLU A 31 2.85 -9.39 -25.36
N GLU A 32 2.41 -9.62 -24.13
CA GLU A 32 1.04 -9.41 -23.70
C GLU A 32 0.78 -7.91 -23.69
N ARG A 33 0.51 -7.35 -24.87
CA ARG A 33 0.15 -5.93 -25.00
C ARG A 33 -1.24 -5.76 -24.41
N ALA A 34 -1.36 -4.88 -23.42
CA ALA A 34 -2.64 -4.49 -22.87
C ALA A 34 -3.54 -3.95 -24.01
N ARG A 35 -4.81 -4.37 -24.01
CA ARG A 35 -5.80 -3.97 -25.02
C ARG A 35 -6.75 -2.95 -24.42
N GLY A 36 -7.13 -1.93 -25.19
CA GLY A 36 -8.06 -0.88 -24.73
C GLY A 36 -7.43 0.14 -23.77
N VAL A 37 -6.10 0.16 -23.67
CA VAL A 37 -5.32 1.16 -22.94
C VAL A 37 -4.17 1.63 -23.83
N GLU A 38 -3.77 2.89 -23.65
CA GLU A 38 -2.65 3.51 -24.34
C GLU A 38 -1.67 4.06 -23.31
N LEU A 39 -0.37 3.87 -23.55
CA LEU A 39 0.66 4.53 -22.77
C LEU A 39 0.64 6.03 -23.10
N VAL A 40 0.14 6.85 -22.19
CA VAL A 40 0.13 8.32 -22.34
C VAL A 40 1.52 8.91 -22.09
N GLY A 41 2.21 8.46 -21.04
CA GLY A 41 3.54 8.91 -20.68
C GLY A 41 4.14 8.06 -19.55
N GLN A 42 5.46 8.15 -19.37
CA GLN A 42 6.19 7.45 -18.32
C GLN A 42 7.43 8.24 -17.92
N THR A 43 7.91 8.01 -16.69
CA THR A 43 9.14 8.60 -16.18
C THR A 43 9.88 7.59 -15.31
N GLY A 44 11.21 7.70 -15.28
CA GLY A 44 12.04 6.87 -14.42
C GLY A 44 12.06 7.42 -12.99
N LEU A 45 11.98 6.55 -12.00
CA LEU A 45 11.95 6.92 -10.57
C LEU A 45 13.35 7.03 -9.93
N GLY A 46 14.40 6.92 -10.74
CA GLY A 46 15.79 6.82 -10.30
C GLY A 46 16.22 5.38 -9.98
N PRO A 47 17.52 5.15 -9.70
CA PRO A 47 18.06 3.82 -9.49
C PRO A 47 17.58 3.18 -8.18
N GLY A 48 17.31 1.88 -8.23
CA GLY A 48 17.11 1.05 -7.04
C GLY A 48 15.78 1.21 -6.30
N ALA A 49 14.86 2.05 -6.79
CA ALA A 49 13.53 2.19 -6.22
C ALA A 49 12.54 1.26 -6.95
N ALA A 50 12.09 0.18 -6.29
CA ALA A 50 10.83 -0.43 -6.67
C ALA A 50 9.68 0.40 -6.05
N ALA A 51 8.68 0.69 -6.87
CA ALA A 51 7.56 1.55 -6.48
C ALA A 51 6.65 0.79 -5.52
N GLY A 52 6.32 1.43 -4.40
CA GLY A 52 5.24 1.03 -3.51
C GLY A 52 3.94 1.72 -3.94
N ASP A 53 3.17 2.20 -2.95
CA ASP A 53 1.89 2.84 -3.21
C ASP A 53 2.03 4.25 -3.77
N ILE A 54 0.96 4.72 -4.42
CA ILE A 54 0.93 6.01 -5.11
C ILE A 54 -0.27 6.84 -4.69
N TRP A 55 -0.03 8.11 -4.44
CA TRP A 55 -1.08 9.10 -4.19
C TRP A 55 -0.92 10.30 -5.10
N VAL A 56 -2.00 10.68 -5.78
CA VAL A 56 -2.03 11.87 -6.65
C VAL A 56 -2.79 12.98 -5.94
N HIS A 57 -2.16 14.14 -5.81
CA HIS A 57 -2.76 15.34 -5.24
C HIS A 57 -2.45 16.55 -6.13
N GLY A 58 -3.51 17.16 -6.66
CA GLY A 58 -3.37 18.24 -7.66
C GLY A 58 -2.62 17.75 -8.91
N GLN A 59 -1.47 18.38 -9.18
CA GLN A 59 -0.62 18.08 -10.35
C GLN A 59 0.61 17.23 -9.98
N PHE A 60 0.65 16.64 -8.79
CA PHE A 60 1.79 15.86 -8.32
C PHE A 60 1.35 14.46 -7.88
N ALA A 61 2.20 13.49 -8.16
CA ALA A 61 2.12 12.14 -7.64
C ALA A 61 3.24 11.92 -6.62
N TYR A 62 2.90 11.26 -5.52
CA TYR A 62 3.79 10.85 -4.46
C TYR A 62 3.83 9.33 -4.51
N LEU A 63 5.02 8.74 -4.63
CA LEU A 63 5.18 7.30 -4.73
C LEU A 63 6.03 6.82 -3.56
N GLY A 64 5.48 5.92 -2.77
CA GLY A 64 6.23 5.08 -1.86
C GLY A 64 7.26 4.22 -2.60
N THR A 65 8.17 3.64 -1.83
CA THR A 65 9.21 2.76 -2.32
C THR A 65 9.46 1.63 -1.32
N ASP A 66 9.41 0.39 -1.79
CA ASP A 66 9.67 -0.83 -1.00
C ASP A 66 11.18 -1.04 -0.72
N SER A 67 12.02 -0.22 -1.35
CA SER A 67 13.46 -0.39 -1.36
C SER A 67 14.11 0.51 -0.33
N CYS A 68 14.89 -0.11 0.55
CA CYS A 68 15.59 0.53 1.66
C CYS A 68 16.28 1.85 1.29
N GLY A 69 15.86 2.94 1.93
CA GLY A 69 16.51 4.25 1.84
C GLY A 69 16.31 4.96 0.50
N THR A 70 15.39 4.51 -0.34
CA THR A 70 15.18 5.12 -1.66
C THR A 70 14.22 6.30 -1.65
N GLY A 71 13.38 6.44 -0.63
CA GLY A 71 12.59 7.65 -0.35
C GLY A 71 11.34 7.78 -1.21
N VAL A 72 10.38 8.57 -0.71
CA VAL A 72 9.15 8.89 -1.47
C VAL A 72 9.51 9.70 -2.70
N LYS A 73 9.06 9.27 -3.87
CA LYS A 73 9.27 10.01 -5.13
C LYS A 73 8.19 11.05 -5.30
N VAL A 74 8.59 12.28 -5.61
CA VAL A 74 7.66 13.36 -5.94
C VAL A 74 7.75 13.59 -7.44
N VAL A 75 6.66 13.32 -8.15
CA VAL A 75 6.59 13.39 -9.62
C VAL A 75 5.58 14.47 -10.00
N ASP A 76 6.03 15.45 -10.78
CA ASP A 76 5.15 16.40 -11.45
C ASP A 76 4.45 15.68 -12.63
N VAL A 77 3.13 15.62 -12.54
CA VAL A 77 2.23 15.00 -13.53
C VAL A 77 1.33 16.03 -14.20
N SER A 78 1.67 17.33 -14.13
CA SER A 78 0.95 18.43 -14.79
C SER A 78 0.78 18.22 -16.30
N ASN A 79 1.79 17.63 -16.94
CA ASN A 79 1.70 17.09 -18.29
C ASN A 79 1.80 15.55 -18.24
N PRO A 80 0.67 14.82 -18.32
CA PRO A 80 0.68 13.36 -18.26
C PRO A 80 1.49 12.66 -19.36
N ALA A 81 1.73 13.34 -20.49
CA ALA A 81 2.54 12.79 -21.57
C ALA A 81 4.06 12.85 -21.27
N THR A 82 4.47 13.73 -20.36
CA THR A 82 5.88 13.92 -19.97
C THR A 82 6.02 14.11 -18.46
N PRO A 83 5.69 13.12 -17.63
CA PRO A 83 5.82 13.23 -16.19
C PRO A 83 7.29 13.39 -15.77
N GLN A 84 7.56 14.16 -14.72
CA GLN A 84 8.92 14.50 -14.29
C GLN A 84 9.14 14.22 -12.81
N LEU A 85 10.14 13.41 -12.48
CA LEU A 85 10.62 13.29 -11.11
C LEU A 85 11.23 14.63 -10.66
N VAL A 86 10.59 15.31 -9.72
CA VAL A 86 11.02 16.63 -9.22
C VAL A 86 11.67 16.58 -7.84
N GLY A 87 11.52 15.48 -7.11
CA GLY A 87 12.09 15.36 -5.77
C GLY A 87 12.09 13.93 -5.21
N THR A 88 12.84 13.74 -4.14
CA THR A 88 12.82 12.50 -3.33
C THR A 88 12.84 12.88 -1.86
N LEU A 89 11.85 12.42 -1.10
CA LEU A 89 11.75 12.65 0.35
C LEU A 89 12.46 11.51 1.07
N LEU A 90 13.49 11.84 1.84
CA LEU A 90 14.23 10.89 2.64
C LEU A 90 13.89 11.10 4.11
N SER A 91 13.62 10.00 4.81
CA SER A 91 13.57 9.98 6.26
C SER A 91 14.98 10.17 6.84
N SER A 92 15.06 10.47 8.15
CA SER A 92 16.32 10.62 8.88
C SER A 92 17.18 9.36 8.90
N THR A 93 16.55 8.20 8.73
CA THR A 93 17.23 6.90 8.70
C THR A 93 16.66 6.05 7.55
N ALA A 94 17.47 5.14 7.03
CA ALA A 94 17.06 4.28 5.92
C ALA A 94 15.86 3.41 6.33
N SER A 95 14.80 3.49 5.55
CA SER A 95 13.51 2.81 5.78
C SER A 95 12.94 2.37 4.43
N THR A 96 11.94 1.49 4.42
CA THR A 96 11.01 1.42 3.29
C THR A 96 9.88 2.41 3.52
N TYR A 97 9.25 2.85 2.44
CA TYR A 97 8.25 3.92 2.42
C TYR A 97 7.01 3.33 1.75
N GLU A 98 6.21 2.54 2.45
CA GLU A 98 5.19 1.71 1.80
C GLU A 98 4.07 2.55 1.19
N ASP A 99 3.39 3.32 2.04
CA ASP A 99 2.15 4.02 1.75
C ASP A 99 2.27 5.53 2.00
N VAL A 100 1.55 6.30 1.21
CA VAL A 100 1.60 7.75 1.15
C VAL A 100 0.19 8.30 0.96
N VAL A 101 -0.20 9.27 1.78
CA VAL A 101 -1.49 9.96 1.61
C VAL A 101 -1.30 11.45 1.77
N VAL A 102 -1.81 12.22 0.82
CA VAL A 102 -1.81 13.69 0.86
C VAL A 102 -3.24 14.22 0.97
N ILE A 103 -3.47 15.16 1.89
CA ILE A 103 -4.73 15.91 1.97
C ILE A 103 -4.46 17.41 1.94
N SER A 104 -5.40 18.19 1.40
CA SER A 104 -5.46 19.61 1.72
C SER A 104 -6.06 19.78 3.11
N ALA A 105 -5.24 20.27 4.03
CA ALA A 105 -5.57 20.45 5.43
C ALA A 105 -5.89 21.92 5.74
N ASN A 106 -6.92 22.12 6.54
CA ASN A 106 -7.31 23.40 7.11
C ASN A 106 -7.59 23.21 8.61
N ALA A 107 -6.54 23.10 9.41
CA ALA A 107 -6.60 22.87 10.85
C ALA A 107 -5.90 24.02 11.61
N PRO A 108 -6.19 24.21 12.91
CA PRO A 108 -5.62 25.32 13.68
C PRO A 108 -4.08 25.36 13.71
N ALA A 109 -3.44 24.19 13.71
CA ALA A 109 -1.97 24.07 13.79
C ALA A 109 -1.29 23.86 12.43
N PHE A 110 -2.06 23.63 11.36
CA PHE A 110 -1.53 23.44 10.00
C PHE A 110 -2.57 23.78 8.92
N GLN A 111 -2.16 24.61 7.96
CA GLN A 111 -2.93 24.94 6.77
C GLN A 111 -2.04 24.74 5.54
N GLY A 112 -2.54 24.01 4.54
CA GLY A 112 -1.77 23.65 3.34
C GLY A 112 -1.95 22.18 2.99
N ASP A 113 -1.08 21.65 2.13
CA ASP A 113 -1.11 20.24 1.76
C ASP A 113 -0.20 19.43 2.70
N LEU A 114 -0.79 18.44 3.37
CA LEU A 114 -0.15 17.57 4.35
C LEU A 114 0.01 16.18 3.77
N LEU A 115 1.25 15.70 3.69
CA LEU A 115 1.60 14.32 3.35
C LEU A 115 1.85 13.53 4.64
N ALA A 116 1.27 12.34 4.74
CA ALA A 116 1.66 11.30 5.68
C ALA A 116 2.33 10.15 4.92
N VAL A 117 3.42 9.62 5.47
CA VAL A 117 4.20 8.52 4.89
C VAL A 117 4.34 7.42 5.92
N SER A 118 3.97 6.19 5.55
CA SER A 118 4.23 5.02 6.38
C SER A 118 5.68 4.54 6.16
N LEU A 119 6.35 4.22 7.25
CA LEU A 119 7.71 3.70 7.24
C LEU A 119 7.74 2.29 7.83
N GLN A 120 8.47 1.38 7.18
CA GLN A 120 8.79 0.07 7.75
C GLN A 120 10.29 -0.13 7.91
N VAL A 121 10.63 -0.99 8.86
CA VAL A 121 12.02 -1.25 9.22
C VAL A 121 12.79 -1.81 8.02
N CYS A 122 13.86 -1.12 7.64
CA CYS A 122 14.86 -1.65 6.73
C CYS A 122 15.94 -2.43 7.51
N GLY A 123 15.95 -3.76 7.40
CA GLY A 123 16.96 -4.60 8.06
C GLY A 123 16.90 -4.53 9.61
N GLN A 124 18.04 -4.28 10.27
CA GLN A 124 18.11 -4.18 11.74
C GLN A 124 18.08 -2.73 12.26
N ARG A 125 18.02 -1.75 11.36
CA ARG A 125 18.10 -0.32 11.67
C ARG A 125 17.32 0.48 10.62
N GLY A 126 16.23 1.11 11.04
CA GLY A 126 15.45 2.02 10.21
C GLY A 126 14.40 2.73 11.03
N ALA A 127 14.02 3.93 10.61
CA ALA A 127 12.79 4.52 11.12
C ALA A 127 11.65 3.61 10.65
N HIS A 128 10.72 3.38 11.55
CA HIS A 128 9.47 2.74 11.27
C HIS A 128 8.39 3.75 11.65
N ASP A 129 7.12 3.50 11.34
CA ASP A 129 5.98 4.30 11.82
C ASP A 129 5.49 5.36 10.83
N VAL A 130 5.31 6.63 11.23
CA VAL A 130 4.69 7.66 10.37
C VAL A 130 5.48 8.95 10.37
N GLU A 131 5.78 9.45 9.18
CA GLU A 131 6.29 10.81 8.98
C GLU A 131 5.24 11.72 8.38
N PHE A 132 5.21 12.97 8.86
CA PHE A 132 4.36 14.02 8.33
C PHE A 132 5.20 15.09 7.63
N TRP A 133 4.76 15.54 6.46
CA TRP A 133 5.47 16.50 5.60
C TRP A 133 4.51 17.58 5.10
N ASN A 134 4.94 18.84 5.15
CA ASN A 134 4.30 19.92 4.40
C ASN A 134 4.73 19.81 2.94
N VAL A 135 3.75 19.62 2.06
CA VAL A 135 3.95 19.53 0.61
C VAL A 135 3.14 20.57 -0.15
N THR A 136 2.76 21.67 0.50
CA THR A 136 2.05 22.81 -0.13
C THR A 136 2.82 23.36 -1.33
N ASP A 137 4.15 23.39 -1.24
CA ASP A 137 5.02 23.44 -2.41
C ASP A 137 5.67 22.06 -2.59
N PRO A 138 5.19 21.21 -3.52
CA PRO A 138 5.74 19.87 -3.74
C PRO A 138 7.20 19.87 -4.21
N ARG A 139 7.72 21.01 -4.70
CA ARG A 139 9.13 21.15 -5.09
C ARG A 139 10.02 21.59 -3.92
N GLN A 140 9.42 22.06 -2.82
CA GLN A 140 10.11 22.42 -1.58
C GLN A 140 9.44 21.79 -0.33
N PRO A 141 9.38 20.45 -0.28
CA PRO A 141 8.74 19.73 0.81
C PRO A 141 9.49 19.91 2.14
N GLN A 142 8.75 20.00 3.25
CA GLN A 142 9.32 20.21 4.58
C GLN A 142 8.82 19.15 5.57
N ARG A 143 9.73 18.39 6.17
CA ARG A 143 9.38 17.42 7.23
C ARG A 143 8.85 18.17 8.46
N LEU A 144 7.71 17.75 8.98
CA LEU A 144 7.03 18.39 10.11
C LEU A 144 7.22 17.61 11.41
N GLY A 145 6.91 16.32 11.39
CA GLY A 145 6.86 15.51 12.61
C GLY A 145 6.90 14.02 12.32
N PHE A 146 6.94 13.26 13.41
CA PHE A 146 7.06 11.82 13.40
C PHE A 146 6.21 11.24 14.53
N PHE A 147 5.48 10.17 14.25
CA PHE A 147 4.70 9.44 15.24
C PHE A 147 5.32 8.06 15.43
N ASP A 148 5.72 7.72 16.66
CA ASP A 148 6.31 6.44 17.04
C ASP A 148 5.23 5.43 17.44
N THR A 149 5.17 4.26 16.78
CA THR A 149 4.19 3.21 17.12
C THR A 149 4.71 2.22 18.18
N GLY A 150 5.96 2.38 18.59
CA GLY A 150 6.64 1.68 19.66
C GLY A 150 7.73 0.76 19.12
N ALA A 151 8.85 0.70 19.83
CA ALA A 151 10.08 -0.04 19.46
C ALA A 151 9.93 -1.56 19.22
N ARG A 152 8.76 -2.14 19.50
CA ARG A 152 8.47 -3.56 19.27
C ARG A 152 7.66 -3.81 17.98
N THR A 153 7.35 -2.76 17.22
CA THR A 153 6.60 -2.87 15.96
C THR A 153 7.55 -2.97 14.76
N GLY A 154 7.03 -3.45 13.63
CA GLY A 154 7.72 -3.40 12.34
C GLY A 154 7.48 -2.10 11.56
N GLY A 155 6.76 -1.15 12.16
CA GLY A 155 6.24 0.04 11.49
C GLY A 155 4.84 -0.12 10.92
N VAL A 156 4.41 0.96 10.27
CA VAL A 156 3.09 1.06 9.66
C VAL A 156 3.18 0.48 8.25
N HIS A 157 2.30 -0.47 7.94
CA HIS A 157 2.25 -1.04 6.59
C HIS A 157 1.36 -0.20 5.68
N GLU A 158 0.17 0.14 6.17
CA GLU A 158 -0.81 0.96 5.45
C GLU A 158 -1.29 2.10 6.34
N LEU A 159 -1.59 3.26 5.74
CA LEU A 159 -2.22 4.36 6.43
C LEU A 159 -3.38 4.98 5.63
N TYR A 160 -4.23 5.72 6.32
CA TYR A 160 -5.16 6.61 5.64
C TYR A 160 -5.36 7.87 6.45
N MET A 161 -5.19 9.03 5.82
CA MET A 161 -5.32 10.33 6.48
C MET A 161 -6.53 11.08 5.95
N PHE A 162 -7.31 11.67 6.86
CA PHE A 162 -8.46 12.49 6.51
C PHE A 162 -8.66 13.61 7.53
N GLN A 163 -9.32 14.68 7.10
CA GLN A 163 -9.76 15.76 7.98
C GLN A 163 -11.26 15.65 8.25
N ARG A 164 -11.67 15.94 9.49
CA ARG A 164 -13.06 16.16 9.88
C ARG A 164 -13.14 17.40 10.75
N ASP A 165 -13.95 18.37 10.33
CA ASP A 165 -14.01 19.69 10.93
C ASP A 165 -12.61 20.33 11.00
N ASN A 166 -12.15 20.74 12.17
CA ASN A 166 -10.84 21.34 12.40
C ASN A 166 -9.79 20.32 12.90
N ARG A 167 -10.04 19.01 12.74
CA ARG A 167 -9.18 17.92 13.24
C ARG A 167 -8.74 16.97 12.14
N ILE A 168 -7.49 16.52 12.22
CA ILE A 168 -6.90 15.60 11.24
C ILE A 168 -6.68 14.25 11.92
N PHE A 169 -7.09 13.18 11.26
CA PHE A 169 -6.94 11.81 11.74
C PHE A 169 -6.17 10.98 10.74
N THR A 170 -5.28 10.13 11.26
CA THR A 170 -4.55 9.13 10.50
C THR A 170 -4.87 7.75 11.08
N LEU A 171 -5.43 6.88 10.25
CA LEU A 171 -5.68 5.48 10.55
C LEU A 171 -4.44 4.70 10.16
N LEU A 172 -3.95 3.84 11.05
CA LEU A 172 -2.71 3.09 10.84
C LEU A 172 -2.97 1.60 10.96
N ALA A 173 -2.44 0.84 10.00
CA ALA A 173 -2.25 -0.59 10.14
C ALA A 173 -0.80 -0.88 10.58
N VAL A 174 -0.65 -1.54 11.72
CA VAL A 174 0.63 -1.91 12.33
C VAL A 174 0.68 -3.42 12.53
N PRO A 175 0.92 -4.22 11.47
CA PRO A 175 0.88 -5.67 11.56
C PRO A 175 1.80 -6.24 12.65
N GLY A 176 1.29 -7.18 13.43
CA GLY A 176 2.05 -7.87 14.48
C GLY A 176 2.25 -7.07 15.77
N SER A 177 1.78 -5.83 15.84
CA SER A 177 1.83 -5.00 17.05
C SER A 177 1.17 -5.69 18.25
N GLU A 178 0.03 -6.35 18.03
CA GLU A 178 -0.71 -7.04 19.08
C GLU A 178 0.09 -8.20 19.67
N GLY A 179 0.61 -9.08 18.82
CA GLY A 179 1.41 -10.24 19.24
C GLY A 179 2.72 -9.83 19.90
N ALA A 180 3.31 -8.70 19.47
CA ALA A 180 4.48 -8.11 20.08
C ALA A 180 4.18 -7.43 21.43
N GLY A 181 2.91 -7.30 21.82
CA GLY A 181 2.47 -6.59 23.03
C GLY A 181 2.67 -5.07 22.95
N ALA A 182 2.79 -4.51 21.74
CA ALA A 182 3.11 -3.11 21.47
C ALA A 182 1.88 -2.20 21.29
N GLY A 183 0.67 -2.76 21.35
CA GLY A 183 -0.59 -2.05 21.11
C GLY A 183 -1.49 -2.82 20.18
N GLY A 184 -2.53 -2.18 19.66
CA GLY A 184 -3.42 -2.78 18.65
C GLY A 184 -2.79 -2.75 17.26
N ASP A 185 -3.17 -3.71 16.42
CA ASP A 185 -2.76 -3.75 15.01
C ASP A 185 -3.44 -2.64 14.19
N PHE A 186 -4.56 -2.11 14.65
CA PHE A 186 -5.19 -0.92 14.08
C PHE A 186 -5.09 0.25 15.06
N ARG A 187 -4.67 1.43 14.60
CA ARG A 187 -4.48 2.61 15.46
C ARG A 187 -5.09 3.85 14.83
N ILE A 188 -5.57 4.75 15.69
CA ILE A 188 -6.08 6.06 15.29
C ILE A 188 -5.18 7.11 15.94
N VAL A 189 -4.52 7.88 15.09
CA VAL A 189 -3.67 8.99 15.46
C VAL A 189 -4.38 10.28 15.08
N GLU A 190 -4.46 11.23 16.01
CA GLU A 190 -4.83 12.60 15.69
C GLU A 190 -3.57 13.38 15.33
N ALA A 191 -3.55 13.90 14.11
CA ALA A 191 -2.45 14.67 13.52
C ALA A 191 -2.86 16.13 13.26
N THR A 192 -3.81 16.65 14.05
CA THR A 192 -4.27 18.05 13.95
C THR A 192 -3.11 19.04 14.08
N ASP A 193 -2.15 18.77 14.96
CA ASP A 193 -0.79 19.31 14.89
C ASP A 193 0.15 18.21 14.39
N PRO A 194 0.52 18.20 13.09
CA PRO A 194 1.38 17.16 12.50
C PRO A 194 2.81 17.17 13.04
N ARG A 195 3.21 18.18 13.82
CA ARG A 195 4.50 18.22 14.52
C ARG A 195 4.45 17.46 15.86
N ASN A 196 3.24 17.29 16.41
CA ASN A 196 2.99 16.64 17.70
C ASN A 196 1.78 15.68 17.59
N PRO A 197 1.85 14.64 16.72
CA PRO A 197 0.77 13.69 16.55
C PRO A 197 0.54 12.85 17.82
N ILE A 198 -0.72 12.54 18.13
CA ILE A 198 -1.09 11.77 19.33
C ILE A 198 -1.96 10.56 18.99
N GLN A 199 -1.68 9.41 19.59
CA GLN A 199 -2.58 8.26 19.48
C GLN A 199 -3.80 8.48 20.37
N ILE A 200 -4.99 8.42 19.77
CA ILE A 200 -6.26 8.60 20.51
C ILE A 200 -7.00 7.28 20.70
N ALA A 201 -6.70 6.27 19.87
CA ALA A 201 -7.25 4.94 20.03
C ALA A 201 -6.34 3.89 19.39
N HIS A 202 -6.48 2.65 19.86
CA HIS A 202 -5.96 1.48 19.16
C HIS A 202 -6.92 0.31 19.39
N TRP A 203 -6.91 -0.63 18.44
CA TRP A 203 -7.74 -1.82 18.51
C TRP A 203 -6.91 -3.07 18.24
N ARG A 204 -7.00 -3.99 19.19
CA ARG A 204 -6.46 -5.35 19.11
C ARG A 204 -7.40 -6.18 18.26
N VAL A 205 -7.09 -6.32 16.98
CA VAL A 205 -7.96 -6.98 16.01
C VAL A 205 -8.14 -8.45 16.36
N GLN A 206 -7.07 -9.13 16.79
CA GLN A 206 -7.12 -10.56 17.10
C GLN A 206 -7.88 -10.80 18.41
N ALA A 207 -7.46 -10.18 19.52
CA ALA A 207 -8.18 -10.33 20.79
C ALA A 207 -9.61 -9.75 20.74
N GLY A 208 -9.82 -8.65 20.02
CA GLY A 208 -11.11 -7.98 19.93
C GLY A 208 -12.16 -8.76 19.13
N LEU A 209 -11.72 -9.65 18.24
CA LEU A 209 -12.60 -10.51 17.43
C LEU A 209 -12.51 -12.00 17.80
N GLY A 210 -11.63 -12.38 18.73
CA GLY A 210 -11.37 -13.78 19.06
C GLY A 210 -10.72 -14.57 17.92
N LEU A 211 -9.90 -13.90 17.10
CA LEU A 211 -9.20 -14.50 15.97
C LEU A 211 -7.80 -14.94 16.38
N ASP A 212 -7.31 -16.03 15.78
CA ASP A 212 -5.92 -16.48 15.84
C ASP A 212 -5.32 -16.39 14.42
N ILE A 213 -4.73 -15.24 14.10
CA ILE A 213 -4.19 -14.98 12.76
C ILE A 213 -2.69 -15.23 12.80
N THR A 214 -2.26 -16.33 12.18
CA THR A 214 -0.84 -16.63 11.95
C THR A 214 -0.44 -16.27 10.52
N GLY A 215 0.46 -15.30 10.36
CA GLY A 215 1.05 -14.97 9.05
C GLY A 215 0.25 -14.00 8.15
N GLY A 216 -0.67 -13.21 8.69
CA GLY A 216 -1.44 -12.17 7.97
C GLY A 216 -1.25 -10.77 8.56
N GLY A 217 -1.60 -9.73 7.79
CA GLY A 217 -1.51 -8.33 8.18
C GLY A 217 -2.88 -7.66 8.32
N VAL A 218 -2.94 -6.57 9.10
CA VAL A 218 -4.06 -5.62 9.03
C VAL A 218 -3.75 -4.65 7.89
N PHE A 219 -4.77 -4.25 7.15
CA PHE A 219 -4.67 -3.27 6.07
C PHE A 219 -5.74 -2.20 6.26
N CYS A 220 -5.40 -0.94 5.97
CA CYS A 220 -6.34 0.17 5.98
C CYS A 220 -6.49 0.69 4.56
N HIS A 221 -7.70 0.70 4.01
CA HIS A 221 -7.96 1.32 2.72
C HIS A 221 -9.01 2.42 2.91
N GLY A 222 -8.67 3.65 2.50
CA GLY A 222 -9.65 4.71 2.40
C GLY A 222 -10.25 4.76 1.00
N PHE A 223 -11.57 4.79 0.91
CA PHE A 223 -12.27 5.06 -0.35
C PHE A 223 -12.59 6.56 -0.40
N PRO A 224 -12.03 7.33 -1.34
CA PRO A 224 -12.52 8.66 -1.63
C PRO A 224 -14.02 8.60 -1.90
N ALA A 225 -14.80 9.51 -1.32
CA ALA A 225 -16.27 9.50 -1.42
C ALA A 225 -16.80 9.51 -2.88
N HIS A 226 -15.98 9.91 -3.85
CA HIS A 226 -16.30 9.94 -5.27
C HIS A 226 -15.97 8.63 -6.03
N LEU A 227 -15.16 7.73 -5.47
CA LEU A 227 -14.90 6.42 -6.06
C LEU A 227 -16.05 5.47 -5.70
N ARG A 228 -16.91 5.18 -6.68
CA ARG A 228 -17.89 4.10 -6.57
C ARG A 228 -17.12 2.78 -6.50
N PRO A 229 -17.39 1.89 -5.53
CA PRO A 229 -16.78 0.57 -5.49
C PRO A 229 -16.95 -0.11 -6.84
N ILE A 230 -15.85 -0.61 -7.42
CA ILE A 230 -15.92 -1.52 -8.56
C ILE A 230 -16.74 -2.71 -8.07
N ARG A 231 -17.89 -2.98 -8.71
CA ARG A 231 -18.67 -4.20 -8.44
C ARG A 231 -17.75 -5.37 -8.77
N SER A 232 -17.21 -6.05 -7.76
CA SER A 232 -16.66 -7.38 -7.97
C SER A 232 -17.86 -8.31 -8.24
N ASN A 233 -17.73 -9.21 -9.21
CA ASN A 233 -18.76 -10.18 -9.58
C ASN A 233 -18.96 -11.29 -8.52
N ALA A 234 -18.75 -10.99 -7.23
CA ALA A 234 -19.13 -11.87 -6.13
C ALA A 234 -20.61 -11.62 -5.80
N ALA A 235 -21.38 -12.69 -5.68
CA ALA A 235 -22.83 -12.67 -5.58
C ALA A 235 -23.38 -11.76 -4.44
N PRO A 236 -24.54 -11.12 -4.63
CA PRO A 236 -25.01 -10.04 -3.78
C PRO A 236 -25.96 -10.56 -2.70
N THR A 237 -25.51 -10.60 -1.45
CA THR A 237 -26.42 -10.65 -0.28
C THR A 237 -25.82 -9.80 0.83
N ASP A 238 -25.81 -8.48 0.61
CA ASP A 238 -26.19 -7.47 1.61
C ASP A 238 -26.02 -6.08 0.99
N GLN A 239 -27.15 -5.56 0.52
CA GLN A 239 -27.29 -4.22 -0.01
C GLN A 239 -27.26 -3.19 1.12
N HIS A 240 -26.07 -2.80 1.57
CA HIS A 240 -25.87 -1.50 2.20
C HIS A 240 -24.65 -0.83 1.55
N VAL A 241 -24.84 -0.53 0.27
CA VAL A 241 -24.04 0.41 -0.49
C VAL A 241 -24.43 1.80 0.01
N CYS A 242 -23.45 2.66 0.28
CA CYS A 242 -23.71 4.08 0.43
C CYS A 242 -24.13 4.62 -0.94
N ASP A 243 -25.39 4.40 -1.33
CA ASP A 243 -26.01 5.23 -2.35
C ASP A 243 -26.18 6.62 -1.74
N GLY A 244 -25.99 7.67 -2.54
CA GLY A 244 -26.02 9.06 -2.09
C GLY A 244 -27.40 9.54 -1.61
N THR A 245 -28.25 8.64 -1.12
CA THR A 245 -29.61 8.91 -0.67
C THR A 245 -29.78 8.45 0.78
N GLY A 246 -29.18 9.22 1.70
CA GLY A 246 -29.57 9.19 3.12
C GLY A 246 -29.28 7.88 3.85
N ALA A 247 -28.00 7.54 4.02
CA ALA A 247 -27.60 6.50 4.96
C ALA A 247 -27.43 7.11 6.36
N THR A 248 -28.32 6.78 7.29
CA THR A 248 -28.11 6.99 8.73
C THR A 248 -26.96 6.12 9.22
N MET A 249 -26.10 6.67 10.08
CA MET A 249 -25.04 5.92 10.78
C MET A 249 -25.62 4.62 11.36
N PRO A 250 -25.01 3.44 11.14
CA PRO A 250 -25.42 2.25 11.86
C PRO A 250 -25.23 2.48 13.37
N PRO A 251 -26.16 2.00 14.23
CA PRO A 251 -26.00 2.12 15.68
C PRO A 251 -24.65 1.55 16.13
N ALA A 252 -24.07 2.14 17.17
CA ALA A 252 -22.84 1.65 17.78
C ALA A 252 -22.96 0.15 18.08
N GLY A 253 -22.12 -0.67 17.45
CA GLY A 253 -22.07 -2.12 17.67
C GLY A 253 -22.40 -3.01 16.47
N GLN A 254 -22.78 -2.49 15.30
CA GLN A 254 -22.88 -3.34 14.10
C GLN A 254 -21.50 -3.63 13.49
N ARG A 255 -21.18 -4.92 13.41
CA ARG A 255 -19.91 -5.48 12.92
C ARG A 255 -20.18 -6.08 11.54
N LEU A 256 -19.53 -5.58 10.51
CA LEU A 256 -19.47 -6.24 9.21
C LEU A 256 -18.07 -6.81 9.06
N VAL A 257 -17.96 -8.13 9.20
CA VAL A 257 -16.73 -8.91 9.00
C VAL A 257 -16.92 -9.68 7.70
N TYR A 258 -16.04 -9.43 6.72
CA TYR A 258 -15.98 -10.26 5.52
C TYR A 258 -14.85 -11.28 5.71
N ASP A 259 -15.21 -12.56 5.81
CA ASP A 259 -14.29 -13.68 5.63
C ASP A 259 -14.33 -14.06 4.15
N SER A 260 -13.28 -13.71 3.39
CA SER A 260 -13.10 -14.30 2.08
C SER A 260 -12.51 -15.69 2.27
N GLN A 261 -13.36 -16.71 2.36
CA GLN A 261 -12.89 -18.09 2.19
C GLN A 261 -12.26 -18.20 0.81
N SER A 262 -10.93 -18.25 0.75
CA SER A 262 -10.23 -18.37 -0.52
C SER A 262 -10.55 -19.74 -1.15
N PRO A 263 -10.86 -19.81 -2.46
CA PRO A 263 -10.93 -21.08 -3.16
C PRO A 263 -9.56 -21.76 -3.06
N ARG A 264 -9.57 -23.05 -2.69
CA ARG A 264 -8.38 -23.90 -2.49
C ARG A 264 -7.36 -23.69 -3.61
N GLY A 265 -6.25 -23.02 -3.32
CA GLY A 265 -5.18 -22.81 -4.31
C GLY A 265 -4.05 -21.88 -3.89
N TRP A 266 -4.28 -20.93 -2.98
CA TRP A 266 -3.24 -20.03 -2.50
C TRP A 266 -2.43 -20.70 -1.37
N ARG A 267 -1.14 -20.96 -1.61
CA ARG A 267 -0.22 -21.63 -0.67
C ARG A 267 0.40 -20.69 0.38
N HIS A 268 -0.02 -19.43 0.43
CA HIS A 268 0.43 -18.45 1.41
C HIS A 268 -0.80 -17.87 2.13
N GLY A 269 -0.92 -18.15 3.43
CA GLY A 269 -2.09 -17.87 4.26
C GLY A 269 -2.28 -16.38 4.57
N VAL A 270 -2.64 -15.59 3.56
CA VAL A 270 -3.04 -14.20 3.75
C VAL A 270 -4.52 -14.17 4.10
N SER A 271 -4.84 -13.79 5.34
CA SER A 271 -6.22 -13.47 5.73
C SER A 271 -6.45 -11.98 5.48
N LEU A 272 -7.36 -11.63 4.58
CA LEU A 272 -7.76 -10.25 4.32
C LEU A 272 -8.92 -9.89 5.26
N LEU A 273 -8.65 -9.09 6.28
CA LEU A 273 -9.71 -8.52 7.12
C LEU A 273 -10.07 -7.13 6.59
N VAL A 274 -11.22 -7.02 5.91
CA VAL A 274 -11.78 -5.73 5.50
C VAL A 274 -12.61 -5.17 6.65
N LEU A 275 -12.03 -4.23 7.39
CA LEU A 275 -12.76 -3.46 8.40
C LEU A 275 -13.43 -2.27 7.71
N ARG A 276 -14.73 -2.36 7.46
CA ARG A 276 -15.48 -1.23 6.91
C ARG A 276 -15.78 -0.24 8.03
N TRP A 277 -15.02 0.85 8.08
CA TRP A 277 -15.42 2.04 8.84
C TRP A 277 -16.38 2.87 7.97
N CYS A 278 -17.65 2.94 8.35
CA CYS A 278 -18.61 3.85 7.73
C CYS A 278 -18.32 5.29 8.18
N ALA A 279 -17.25 5.89 7.68
CA ALA A 279 -17.11 7.34 7.68
C ALA A 279 -17.74 7.86 6.38
N CYS A 280 -19.03 8.19 6.41
CA CYS A 280 -19.62 9.03 5.38
C CYS A 280 -19.01 10.42 5.52
N ALA A 281 -17.91 10.68 4.80
CA ALA A 281 -17.39 12.01 4.61
C ALA A 281 -18.36 12.77 3.71
N GLY A 282 -19.36 13.41 4.32
CA GLY A 282 -20.15 14.44 3.67
C GLY A 282 -19.25 15.66 3.47
N TYR A 283 -18.91 15.96 2.22
CA TYR A 283 -18.41 17.27 1.86
C TYR A 283 -19.56 18.28 2.06
N PHE A 284 -19.30 19.31 2.87
CA PHE A 284 -19.97 20.61 2.77
C PHE A 284 -18.91 21.68 2.61
#